data_AF-A0A6I9YAR8-F1
#
_entry.id   AF-A0A6I9YAR8-F1
#
_cell.length_a   1.000
_cell.length_b   1.000
_cell.length_c   1.000
_cell.angle_alpha   90.00
_cell.angle_beta   90.00
_cell.angle_gamma   90.00
#
_symmetry.space_group_name_H-M   'P 1'
#
loop_
_entity.id
_entity.type
_entity.pdbx_description
1 polymer ?
#
loop_
_entity_poly.entity_id
_entity_poly.type
_entity_poly.pdbx_seq_one_letter_code
_entity_poly.pdbx_strand_id
1 'polypeptide(L)'
;MVIAKSKNPLLREGWNPGPTGIFTFITSLSPQVFVATHSGMYRKPVLGMWDYLCKKANGGLEVSLQESVYVGDAAGRPANWAPGQKKKDFSCSDRLFALNAGLPFYTPEEYFLGWKQAPFALPDFDPRALDPKAELYDPPNASLISSSSELVIAVGFPAAGKSTFLKRHLVSVGYAYVNQDTLGSWKKCVALCETSLQAGKSVVVDNTNPELESRRRYTECAKKASVPCRCFLFTASLEQAKHNNRLHHLDIHQILNSLVHELTFYLVPRGRKEMESIRRMGAEL
;
A
#
# COMPACT_ATOMS: atom_id res chain seq x y z
N MET A 1 17.24 -10.54 -1.83
CA MET A 1 18.08 -10.71 -3.03
C MET A 1 17.27 -11.51 -4.04
N VAL A 2 16.98 -10.97 -5.23
CA VAL A 2 16.41 -11.78 -6.32
C VAL A 2 17.56 -12.63 -6.84
N ILE A 3 17.47 -13.95 -6.70
CA ILE A 3 18.38 -14.87 -7.39
C ILE A 3 17.60 -15.38 -8.59
N ALA A 4 17.72 -14.69 -9.73
CA ALA A 4 17.32 -15.25 -11.01
C ALA A 4 18.43 -16.22 -11.43
N LYS A 5 18.17 -17.53 -11.38
CA LYS A 5 19.17 -18.51 -11.83
C LYS A 5 19.25 -18.46 -13.36
N SER A 6 20.31 -17.85 -13.88
CA SER A 6 20.96 -18.37 -15.09
C SER A 6 21.82 -19.55 -14.66
N LYS A 7 21.64 -20.72 -15.30
CA LYS A 7 22.27 -22.02 -15.02
C LYS A 7 23.72 -21.92 -14.49
N ASN A 8 23.91 -21.94 -13.17
CA ASN A 8 25.19 -22.31 -12.57
C ASN A 8 25.03 -22.84 -11.13
N PRO A 9 25.39 -24.11 -10.84
CA PRO A 9 25.22 -24.70 -9.53
C PRO A 9 26.52 -24.59 -8.73
N LEU A 10 26.72 -23.46 -8.04
CA LEU A 10 27.71 -23.40 -6.97
C LEU A 10 27.06 -22.72 -5.79
N LEU A 11 26.84 -23.50 -4.73
CA LEU A 11 26.85 -23.11 -3.31
C LEU A 11 26.17 -24.22 -2.50
N ARG A 12 26.98 -25.21 -2.10
CA ARG A 12 26.71 -26.04 -0.92
C ARG A 12 28.02 -26.11 -0.13
N GLU A 13 27.88 -25.91 1.18
CA GLU A 13 28.85 -26.12 2.27
C GLU A 13 29.71 -24.92 2.74
N GLY A 14 29.50 -24.57 4.02
CA GLY A 14 30.59 -24.28 4.96
C GLY A 14 31.20 -22.87 5.01
N TRP A 15 30.52 -21.83 4.50
CA TRP A 15 31.14 -20.50 4.41
C TRP A 15 30.76 -19.55 5.57
N ASN A 16 31.74 -19.12 6.37
CA ASN A 16 31.58 -18.12 7.43
C ASN A 16 32.68 -17.03 7.39
N PRO A 17 32.59 -16.05 6.49
CA PRO A 17 33.50 -14.92 6.42
C PRO A 17 33.08 -13.77 7.36
N GLY A 18 34.05 -13.00 7.85
CA GLY A 18 33.77 -11.67 8.43
C GLY A 18 33.23 -10.68 7.37
N PRO A 19 32.83 -9.45 7.76
CA PRO A 19 32.18 -8.46 6.89
C PRO A 19 32.93 -8.18 5.58
N THR A 20 34.27 -8.15 5.64
CA THR A 20 35.16 -7.92 4.50
C THR A 20 35.17 -9.09 3.50
N GLY A 21 35.03 -10.32 3.99
CA GLY A 21 34.95 -11.52 3.15
C GLY A 21 33.57 -11.69 2.51
N ILE A 22 32.49 -11.27 3.20
CA ILE A 22 31.15 -11.15 2.59
C ILE A 22 31.20 -10.20 1.40
N PHE A 23 31.79 -9.02 1.61
CA PHE A 23 31.91 -8.00 0.56
C PHE A 23 32.76 -8.46 -0.64
N THR A 24 33.85 -9.19 -0.38
CA THR A 24 34.75 -9.71 -1.43
C THR A 24 34.12 -10.83 -2.26
N PHE A 25 33.23 -11.63 -1.67
CA PHE A 25 32.52 -12.70 -2.39
C PHE A 25 31.30 -12.17 -3.13
N ILE A 26 30.56 -11.22 -2.56
CA ILE A 26 29.45 -10.59 -3.29
C ILE A 26 29.97 -9.88 -4.55
N THR A 27 31.14 -9.25 -4.51
CA THR A 27 31.74 -8.61 -5.69
C THR A 27 32.24 -9.61 -6.74
N SER A 28 32.45 -10.89 -6.39
CA SER A 28 32.81 -11.93 -7.37
C SER A 28 31.60 -12.45 -8.15
N LEU A 29 30.38 -12.27 -7.62
CA LEU A 29 29.12 -12.74 -8.22
C LEU A 29 28.49 -11.77 -9.22
N SER A 30 29.11 -10.62 -9.50
CA SER A 30 28.59 -9.57 -10.40
C SER A 30 27.09 -9.27 -10.18
N PRO A 31 26.67 -8.91 -8.94
CA PRO A 31 25.26 -8.69 -8.62
C PRO A 31 24.74 -7.41 -9.27
N GLN A 32 23.46 -7.44 -9.63
CA GLN A 32 22.68 -6.25 -9.95
C GLN A 32 21.89 -5.82 -8.71
N VAL A 33 22.00 -4.55 -8.32
CA VAL A 33 21.40 -4.04 -7.07
C VAL A 33 20.41 -2.93 -7.37
N PHE A 34 19.20 -3.07 -6.80
CA PHE A 34 18.13 -2.07 -6.83
C PHE A 34 17.88 -1.54 -5.43
N VAL A 35 17.88 -0.21 -5.28
CA VAL A 35 17.66 0.47 -4.00
C VAL A 35 16.45 1.38 -4.11
N ALA A 36 15.37 1.03 -3.42
CA ALA A 36 14.22 1.91 -3.25
C ALA A 36 14.53 2.94 -2.14
N THR A 37 14.75 4.18 -2.53
CA THR A 37 15.15 5.27 -1.62
C THR A 37 13.97 5.94 -0.91
N HIS A 38 12.77 5.82 -1.47
CA HIS A 38 11.56 6.47 -0.96
C HIS A 38 10.39 5.50 -0.77
N SER A 39 9.31 5.97 -0.14
CA SER A 39 8.00 5.32 -0.26
C SER A 39 7.50 5.43 -1.70
N GLY A 40 6.74 4.44 -2.17
CA GLY A 40 6.15 4.48 -3.51
C GLY A 40 6.21 3.14 -4.22
N MET A 41 6.17 3.18 -5.55
CA MET A 41 6.05 2.00 -6.39
C MET A 41 7.25 1.04 -6.31
N TYR A 42 8.44 1.56 -6.00
CA TYR A 42 9.64 0.75 -5.85
C TYR A 42 9.78 0.14 -4.45
N ARG A 43 9.02 0.60 -3.45
CA ARG A 43 9.13 0.09 -2.08
C ARG A 43 8.35 -1.21 -1.94
N LYS A 44 9.03 -2.26 -1.46
CA LYS A 44 8.41 -3.54 -1.10
C LYS A 44 7.22 -3.32 -0.14
N PRO A 45 6.09 -4.01 -0.35
CA PRO A 45 5.90 -5.16 -1.23
C PRO A 45 5.43 -4.84 -2.67
N VAL A 46 5.46 -3.57 -3.10
CA VAL A 46 5.07 -3.17 -4.46
C VAL A 46 6.13 -3.64 -5.48
N LEU A 47 5.70 -3.92 -6.70
CA LEU A 47 6.50 -4.59 -7.74
C LEU A 47 7.38 -3.67 -8.58
N GLY A 48 7.48 -2.37 -8.29
CA GLY A 48 8.22 -1.44 -9.17
C GLY A 48 9.67 -1.86 -9.44
N MET A 49 10.38 -2.39 -8.44
CA MET A 49 11.74 -2.92 -8.65
C MET A 49 11.75 -4.20 -9.50
N TRP A 50 10.77 -5.09 -9.31
CA TRP A 50 10.63 -6.31 -10.10
C TRP A 50 10.29 -6.01 -11.56
N ASP A 51 9.36 -5.09 -11.79
CA ASP A 51 8.94 -4.64 -13.11
C ASP A 51 10.10 -3.97 -13.84
N TYR A 52 10.89 -3.14 -13.13
CA TYR A 52 12.08 -2.51 -13.71
C TYR A 52 13.13 -3.55 -14.11
N LEU A 53 13.40 -4.55 -13.26
CA LEU A 53 14.26 -5.67 -13.60
C LEU A 53 13.81 -6.33 -14.90
N CYS A 54 12.55 -6.79 -14.95
CA CYS A 54 12.03 -7.55 -16.09
C CYS A 54 11.97 -6.72 -17.37
N LYS A 55 11.57 -5.44 -17.29
CA LYS A 55 11.31 -4.62 -18.49
C LYS A 55 12.53 -3.83 -18.98
N LYS A 56 13.47 -3.49 -18.10
CA LYS A 56 14.53 -2.51 -18.40
C LYS A 56 15.94 -3.01 -18.08
N ALA A 57 16.12 -3.85 -17.07
CA ALA A 57 17.45 -4.18 -16.55
C ALA A 57 17.89 -5.63 -16.79
N ASN A 58 17.11 -6.43 -17.53
CA ASN A 58 17.46 -7.82 -17.89
C ASN A 58 17.86 -8.02 -19.36
N GLY A 59 18.29 -6.95 -20.05
CA GLY A 59 18.80 -7.05 -21.43
C GLY A 59 17.77 -7.54 -22.46
N GLY A 60 16.47 -7.36 -22.20
CA GLY A 60 15.38 -7.85 -23.05
C GLY A 60 15.07 -9.34 -22.89
N LEU A 61 15.75 -10.06 -21.99
CA LEU A 61 15.46 -11.45 -21.69
C LEU A 61 14.26 -11.55 -20.75
N GLU A 62 13.36 -12.48 -21.04
CA GLU A 62 12.26 -12.81 -20.14
C GLU A 62 12.77 -13.57 -18.90
N VAL A 63 12.18 -13.26 -17.74
CA VAL A 63 12.53 -13.90 -16.47
C VAL A 63 11.58 -15.07 -16.21
N SER A 64 12.12 -16.27 -16.05
CA SER A 64 11.34 -17.45 -15.61
C SER A 64 11.03 -17.37 -14.11
N LEU A 65 9.75 -17.27 -13.75
CA LEU A 65 9.32 -17.23 -12.34
C LEU A 65 9.59 -18.56 -11.62
N GLN A 66 9.40 -19.68 -12.32
CA GLN A 66 9.55 -21.03 -11.76
C GLN A 66 11.01 -21.37 -11.46
N GLU A 67 11.94 -20.80 -12.22
CA GLU A 67 13.39 -20.96 -12.02
C GLU A 67 14.02 -19.85 -11.16
N SER A 68 13.20 -18.87 -10.76
CA SER A 68 13.62 -17.76 -9.90
C SER A 68 13.23 -18.01 -8.45
N VAL A 69 13.93 -17.33 -7.55
CA VAL A 69 13.63 -17.36 -6.12
C VAL A 69 13.87 -16.00 -5.48
N TYR A 70 13.02 -15.66 -4.51
CA TYR A 70 13.21 -14.50 -3.65
C TYR A 70 13.58 -14.93 -2.23
N VAL A 71 14.72 -14.44 -1.75
CA VAL A 71 15.18 -14.70 -0.37
C VAL A 71 15.27 -13.39 0.40
N GLY A 72 14.63 -13.36 1.58
CA GLY A 72 14.58 -12.17 2.45
C GLY A 72 14.14 -12.49 3.89
N ASP A 73 14.53 -11.64 4.82
CA ASP A 73 14.32 -11.82 6.27
C ASP A 73 13.01 -11.18 6.77
N ALA A 74 12.46 -10.21 6.03
CA ALA A 74 11.19 -9.58 6.37
C ALA A 74 10.00 -10.50 6.00
N ALA A 75 9.88 -11.60 6.75
CA ALA A 75 9.05 -12.74 6.42
C ALA A 75 7.81 -12.88 7.31
N GLY A 76 7.56 -11.95 8.24
CA GLY A 76 6.40 -11.97 9.12
C GLY A 76 6.44 -13.10 10.16
N ARG A 77 7.63 -13.55 10.57
CA ARG A 77 7.78 -14.58 11.61
C ARG A 77 7.41 -14.05 13.00
N PRO A 78 6.72 -14.82 13.85
CA PRO A 78 6.33 -14.42 15.19
C PRO A 78 7.53 -14.38 16.14
N ALA A 79 7.36 -13.85 17.36
CA ALA A 79 8.39 -13.95 18.38
C ALA A 79 8.70 -15.43 18.70
N ASN A 80 9.96 -15.73 19.02
CA ASN A 80 10.45 -17.08 19.34
C ASN A 80 10.32 -18.09 18.18
N TRP A 81 10.39 -17.62 16.92
CA TRP A 81 10.37 -18.49 15.74
C TRP A 81 11.60 -19.42 15.64
N ALA A 82 12.69 -19.11 16.35
CA ALA A 82 13.87 -19.95 16.50
C ALA A 82 14.59 -19.71 17.85
N PRO A 83 15.46 -20.63 18.31
CA PRO A 83 16.29 -20.43 19.49
C PRO A 83 17.09 -19.12 19.41
N GLY A 84 17.00 -18.29 20.45
CA GLY A 84 17.65 -16.97 20.50
C GLY A 84 16.88 -15.84 19.81
N GLN A 85 15.85 -16.13 19.00
CA GLN A 85 15.07 -15.12 18.26
C GLN A 85 13.83 -14.68 19.04
N LYS A 86 14.03 -13.85 20.07
CA LYS A 86 12.95 -13.42 20.98
C LYS A 86 11.95 -12.42 20.37
N LYS A 87 12.31 -11.75 19.28
CA LYS A 87 11.48 -10.72 18.64
C LYS A 87 10.82 -11.31 17.40
N LYS A 88 9.61 -10.82 17.08
CA LYS A 88 8.99 -11.03 15.77
C LYS A 88 9.76 -10.27 14.69
N ASP A 89 9.61 -10.68 13.44
CA ASP A 89 10.11 -9.89 12.30
C ASP A 89 9.48 -8.49 12.32
N PHE A 90 10.27 -7.48 11.95
CA PHE A 90 9.81 -6.09 11.90
C PHE A 90 8.72 -5.88 10.83
N SER A 91 8.76 -6.65 9.73
CA SER A 91 7.76 -6.58 8.66
C SER A 91 7.61 -7.92 7.93
N CYS A 92 6.61 -7.99 7.05
CA CYS A 92 6.37 -9.11 6.13
C CYS A 92 6.65 -8.70 4.66
N SER A 93 7.43 -7.63 4.46
CA SER A 93 7.57 -6.98 3.15
C SER A 93 8.25 -7.84 2.08
N ASP A 94 9.20 -8.70 2.46
CA ASP A 94 9.90 -9.59 1.52
C ASP A 94 9.00 -10.73 1.06
N ARG A 95 8.29 -11.36 2.01
CA ARG A 95 7.33 -12.43 1.71
C ARG A 95 6.20 -11.90 0.84
N LEU A 96 5.65 -10.73 1.17
CA LEU A 96 4.58 -10.10 0.39
C LEU A 96 5.06 -9.63 -1.00
N PHE A 97 6.31 -9.19 -1.13
CA PHE A 97 6.88 -8.87 -2.45
C PHE A 97 6.95 -10.11 -3.34
N ALA A 98 7.48 -11.22 -2.81
CA ALA A 98 7.53 -12.49 -3.53
C ALA A 98 6.14 -13.00 -3.90
N LEU A 99 5.18 -12.88 -2.97
CA LEU A 99 3.77 -13.23 -3.19
C LEU A 99 3.15 -12.42 -4.34
N ASN A 100 3.38 -11.10 -4.37
CA ASN A 100 2.89 -10.24 -5.44
C ASN A 100 3.56 -10.57 -6.79
N ALA A 101 4.85 -10.93 -6.79
CA ALA A 101 5.61 -11.25 -7.99
C ALA A 101 5.36 -12.68 -8.51
N GLY A 102 4.68 -13.53 -7.74
CA GLY A 102 4.53 -14.96 -8.06
C GLY A 102 5.82 -15.77 -7.93
N LEU A 103 6.74 -15.35 -7.06
CA LEU A 103 8.04 -15.99 -6.84
C LEU A 103 8.01 -16.97 -5.67
N PRO A 104 8.68 -18.14 -5.78
CA PRO A 104 9.04 -18.94 -4.62
C PRO A 104 9.80 -18.10 -3.58
N PHE A 105 9.39 -18.18 -2.31
CA PHE A 105 9.96 -17.40 -1.21
C PHE A 105 10.61 -18.30 -0.15
N TYR A 106 11.79 -17.88 0.33
CA TYR A 106 12.48 -18.50 1.45
C TYR A 106 13.08 -17.44 2.37
N THR A 107 13.22 -17.78 3.65
CA THR A 107 14.06 -17.01 4.57
C THR A 107 15.55 -17.35 4.39
N PRO A 108 16.50 -16.52 4.84
CA PRO A 108 17.92 -16.84 4.77
C PRO A 108 18.25 -18.17 5.45
N GLU A 109 17.63 -18.45 6.59
CA GLU A 109 17.84 -19.69 7.35
C GLU A 109 17.32 -20.91 6.58
N GLU A 110 16.15 -20.82 5.97
CA GLU A 110 15.59 -21.88 5.12
C GLU A 110 16.48 -22.15 3.90
N TYR A 111 16.88 -21.10 3.19
CA TYR A 111 17.55 -21.24 1.90
C TYR A 111 19.02 -21.61 2.02
N PHE A 112 19.77 -20.97 2.93
CA PHE A 112 21.21 -21.14 3.04
C PHE A 112 21.63 -22.15 4.10
N LEU A 113 20.86 -22.31 5.18
CA LEU A 113 21.20 -23.18 6.31
C LEU A 113 20.40 -24.49 6.31
N GLY A 114 19.46 -24.66 5.38
CA GLY A 114 18.61 -25.84 5.29
C GLY A 114 17.68 -26.02 6.50
N TRP A 115 17.36 -24.92 7.20
CA TRP A 115 16.44 -24.98 8.33
C TRP A 115 15.03 -25.30 7.83
N LYS A 116 14.22 -25.91 8.71
CA LYS A 116 12.79 -26.07 8.45
C LYS A 116 12.12 -24.70 8.40
N GLN A 117 11.06 -24.61 7.60
CA GLN A 117 10.27 -23.39 7.48
C GLN A 117 9.75 -22.92 8.84
N ALA A 118 10.01 -21.65 9.15
CA ALA A 118 9.49 -21.02 10.35
C ALA A 118 8.00 -20.66 10.19
N PRO A 119 7.20 -20.68 11.27
CA PRO A 119 5.84 -20.17 11.21
C PRO A 119 5.84 -18.68 10.83
N PHE A 120 4.81 -18.22 10.12
CA PHE A 120 4.63 -16.82 9.74
C PHE A 120 3.16 -16.44 9.72
N ALA A 121 2.89 -15.14 9.80
CA ALA A 121 1.55 -14.57 9.64
C ALA A 121 1.53 -13.59 8.45
N LEU A 122 0.51 -13.70 7.62
CA LEU A 122 0.18 -12.67 6.63
C LEU A 122 -0.67 -11.57 7.27
N PRO A 123 -0.74 -10.36 6.67
CA PRO A 123 -1.67 -9.33 7.13
C PRO A 123 -3.11 -9.82 7.13
N ASP A 124 -3.90 -9.34 8.10
CA ASP A 124 -5.32 -9.72 8.24
C ASP A 124 -6.16 -9.35 7.00
N PHE A 125 -5.79 -8.27 6.31
CA PHE A 125 -6.42 -7.86 5.06
C PHE A 125 -5.65 -8.39 3.84
N ASP A 126 -6.30 -9.25 3.06
CA ASP A 126 -5.83 -9.70 1.75
C ASP A 126 -6.62 -9.00 0.63
N PRO A 127 -6.00 -8.09 -0.16
CA PRO A 127 -6.69 -7.41 -1.25
C PRO A 127 -7.14 -8.36 -2.38
N ARG A 128 -6.57 -9.56 -2.47
CA ARG A 128 -6.94 -10.58 -3.48
C ARG A 128 -8.23 -11.32 -3.12
N ALA A 129 -8.64 -11.26 -1.85
CA ALA A 129 -9.87 -11.85 -1.37
C ALA A 129 -11.09 -10.93 -1.57
N LEU A 130 -10.89 -9.72 -2.09
CA LEU A 130 -11.99 -8.82 -2.41
C LEU A 130 -12.82 -9.37 -3.58
N ASP A 131 -14.12 -9.49 -3.39
CA ASP A 131 -15.04 -9.89 -4.46
C ASP A 131 -15.38 -8.67 -5.35
N PRO A 132 -14.96 -8.65 -6.63
CA PRO A 132 -15.29 -7.56 -7.54
C PRO A 132 -16.78 -7.50 -7.90
N LYS A 133 -17.55 -8.54 -7.57
CA LYS A 133 -19.00 -8.63 -7.80
C LYS A 133 -19.81 -8.41 -6.52
N ALA A 134 -19.17 -8.01 -5.42
CA ALA A 134 -19.87 -7.69 -4.20
C ALA A 134 -20.93 -6.59 -4.45
N GLU A 135 -22.07 -6.73 -3.79
CA GLU A 135 -23.13 -5.73 -3.83
C GLU A 135 -22.60 -4.36 -3.39
N LEU A 136 -23.05 -3.32 -4.07
CA LEU A 136 -22.52 -1.97 -3.87
C LEU A 136 -22.91 -1.39 -2.50
N TYR A 137 -24.07 -1.80 -1.97
CA TYR A 137 -24.59 -1.40 -0.66
C TYR A 137 -25.64 -2.43 -0.17
N ASP A 138 -25.91 -2.43 1.13
CA ASP A 138 -26.86 -3.33 1.80
C ASP A 138 -27.98 -2.51 2.49
N PRO A 139 -29.27 -2.82 2.28
CA PRO A 139 -29.77 -3.85 1.37
C PRO A 139 -29.66 -3.43 -0.12
N PRO A 140 -29.47 -4.38 -1.07
CA PRO A 140 -29.22 -4.06 -2.49
C PRO A 140 -30.36 -3.33 -3.19
N ASN A 141 -31.58 -3.45 -2.67
CA ASN A 141 -32.78 -2.78 -3.19
C ASN A 141 -33.03 -1.40 -2.55
N ALA A 142 -32.15 -0.92 -1.67
CA ALA A 142 -32.28 0.41 -1.09
C ALA A 142 -32.13 1.48 -2.18
N SER A 143 -33.01 2.49 -2.15
CA SER A 143 -32.81 3.66 -3.02
C SER A 143 -31.66 4.50 -2.49
N LEU A 144 -30.59 4.66 -3.28
CA LEU A 144 -29.49 5.57 -2.93
C LEU A 144 -29.94 7.03 -2.90
N ILE A 145 -30.88 7.39 -3.77
CA ILE A 145 -31.38 8.76 -3.93
C ILE A 145 -32.82 8.86 -3.43
N SER A 146 -33.22 10.05 -2.96
CA SER A 146 -34.57 10.37 -2.58
C SER A 146 -35.16 11.39 -3.55
N SER A 147 -36.45 11.26 -3.87
CA SER A 147 -37.20 12.23 -4.67
C SER A 147 -37.58 13.48 -3.86
N SER A 148 -37.62 13.37 -2.53
CA SER A 148 -37.82 14.49 -1.61
C SER A 148 -36.50 14.92 -0.99
N SER A 149 -36.41 16.21 -0.61
CA SER A 149 -35.27 16.75 0.13
C SER A 149 -34.94 15.89 1.36
N GLU A 150 -33.66 15.59 1.54
CA GLU A 150 -33.15 14.79 2.64
C GLU A 150 -31.71 15.19 3.01
N LEU A 151 -31.27 14.69 4.17
CA LEU A 151 -29.88 14.75 4.59
C LEU A 151 -29.27 13.35 4.62
N VAL A 152 -28.15 13.15 3.93
CA VAL A 152 -27.32 11.93 4.02
C VAL A 152 -26.03 12.25 4.78
N ILE A 153 -25.77 11.52 5.86
CA ILE A 153 -24.53 11.62 6.62
C ILE A 153 -23.67 10.39 6.31
N ALA A 154 -22.49 10.59 5.74
CA ALA A 154 -21.53 9.52 5.54
C ALA A 154 -20.72 9.27 6.82
N VAL A 155 -20.50 8.00 7.16
CA VAL A 155 -19.71 7.58 8.32
C VAL A 155 -18.70 6.52 7.89
N GLY A 156 -17.44 6.66 8.30
CA GLY A 156 -16.41 5.65 8.05
C GLY A 156 -15.00 6.24 7.99
N PHE A 157 -13.99 5.37 7.98
CA PHE A 157 -12.58 5.77 7.99
C PHE A 157 -12.22 6.74 6.86
N PRO A 158 -11.27 7.67 7.07
CA PRO A 158 -10.63 8.36 5.95
C PRO A 158 -10.04 7.33 4.97
N ALA A 159 -9.98 7.66 3.67
CA ALA A 159 -9.58 6.73 2.60
C ALA A 159 -10.46 5.46 2.43
N ALA A 160 -11.65 5.41 3.03
CA ALA A 160 -12.63 4.33 2.80
C ALA A 160 -13.41 4.46 1.47
N GLY A 161 -13.02 5.37 0.57
CA GLY A 161 -13.71 5.59 -0.72
C GLY A 161 -14.99 6.44 -0.65
N LYS A 162 -15.31 7.04 0.52
CA LYS A 162 -16.53 7.84 0.75
C LYS A 162 -16.71 8.95 -0.27
N SER A 163 -15.74 9.85 -0.37
CA SER A 163 -15.80 10.99 -1.28
C SER A 163 -16.02 10.56 -2.73
N THR A 164 -15.34 9.49 -3.17
CA THR A 164 -15.50 8.93 -4.52
C THR A 164 -16.92 8.42 -4.73
N PHE A 165 -17.44 7.63 -3.80
CA PHE A 165 -18.79 7.08 -3.86
C PHE A 165 -19.86 8.19 -3.88
N LEU A 166 -19.79 9.12 -2.93
CA LEU A 166 -20.80 10.18 -2.77
C LEU A 166 -20.79 11.15 -3.94
N LYS A 167 -19.60 11.51 -4.46
CA LYS A 167 -19.49 12.33 -5.67
C LYS A 167 -20.11 11.65 -6.88
N ARG A 168 -19.84 10.36 -7.06
CA ARG A 168 -20.33 9.57 -8.20
C ARG A 168 -21.84 9.36 -8.16
N HIS A 169 -22.43 9.13 -6.98
CA HIS A 169 -23.81 8.67 -6.87
C HIS A 169 -24.81 9.71 -6.34
N LEU A 170 -24.38 10.71 -5.58
CA LEU A 170 -25.25 11.73 -4.99
C LEU A 170 -24.99 13.13 -5.57
N VAL A 171 -23.73 13.55 -5.62
CA VAL A 171 -23.39 14.91 -6.11
C VAL A 171 -23.65 15.03 -7.61
N SER A 172 -23.35 13.98 -8.38
CA SER A 172 -23.62 13.91 -9.82
C SER A 172 -25.09 14.10 -10.19
N VAL A 173 -26.01 13.80 -9.25
CA VAL A 173 -27.46 13.94 -9.43
C VAL A 173 -28.03 15.14 -8.66
N GLY A 174 -27.18 16.04 -8.16
CA GLY A 174 -27.58 17.34 -7.64
C GLY A 174 -27.61 17.51 -6.12
N TYR A 175 -27.13 16.54 -5.34
CA TYR A 175 -27.00 16.74 -3.88
C TYR A 175 -25.96 17.81 -3.59
N ALA A 176 -26.29 18.73 -2.67
CA ALA A 176 -25.33 19.69 -2.15
C ALA A 176 -24.25 18.98 -1.33
N TYR A 177 -22.99 19.22 -1.66
CA TYR A 177 -21.85 18.53 -1.08
C TYR A 177 -21.23 19.34 0.06
N VAL A 178 -21.29 18.80 1.28
CA VAL A 178 -20.71 19.40 2.48
C VAL A 178 -19.50 18.56 2.90
N ASN A 179 -18.32 19.18 2.91
CA ASN A 179 -17.07 18.53 3.30
C ASN A 179 -16.20 19.54 4.06
N GLN A 180 -15.68 19.13 5.21
CA GLN A 180 -14.92 20.00 6.10
C GLN A 180 -13.52 20.31 5.58
N ASP A 181 -12.89 19.40 4.83
CA ASP A 181 -11.56 19.62 4.26
C ASP A 181 -11.56 20.78 3.26
N THR A 182 -12.67 20.95 2.52
CA THR A 182 -12.83 22.08 1.58
C THR A 182 -13.36 23.35 2.25
N LEU A 183 -14.24 23.23 3.26
CA LEU A 183 -14.85 24.38 3.92
C LEU A 183 -14.01 24.93 5.08
N GLY A 184 -13.08 24.15 5.60
CA GLY A 184 -12.13 24.50 6.66
C GLY A 184 -12.66 24.43 8.09
N SER A 185 -13.97 24.51 8.33
CA SER A 185 -14.52 24.39 9.69
C SER A 185 -15.89 23.71 9.74
N TRP A 186 -16.16 23.01 10.85
CA TRP A 186 -17.44 22.35 11.07
C TRP A 186 -18.62 23.34 11.11
N LYS A 187 -18.39 24.57 11.60
CA LYS A 187 -19.43 25.62 11.63
C LYS A 187 -19.86 26.02 10.22
N LYS A 188 -18.89 26.16 9.29
CA LYS A 188 -19.18 26.41 7.87
C LYS A 188 -19.91 25.24 7.22
N CYS A 189 -19.58 24.00 7.61
CA CYS A 189 -20.30 22.81 7.15
C CYS A 189 -21.77 22.83 7.57
N VAL A 190 -22.04 23.13 8.85
CA VAL A 190 -23.40 23.25 9.38
C VAL A 190 -24.17 24.38 8.67
N ALA A 191 -23.55 25.55 8.50
CA ALA A 191 -24.19 26.68 7.81
C ALA A 191 -24.54 26.34 6.35
N LEU A 192 -23.65 25.68 5.61
CA LEU A 192 -23.93 25.24 4.23
C LEU A 192 -25.03 24.18 4.19
N CYS A 193 -25.03 23.25 5.15
CA CYS A 193 -26.07 22.24 5.29
C CYS A 193 -27.45 22.88 5.52
N GLU A 194 -27.57 23.77 6.52
CA GLU A 194 -28.83 24.45 6.85
C GLU A 194 -29.36 25.27 5.68
N THR A 195 -28.52 26.08 5.04
CA THR A 195 -28.92 26.91 3.89
C THR A 195 -29.33 26.07 2.67
N SER A 196 -28.65 24.95 2.41
CA SER A 196 -29.00 24.05 1.30
C SER A 196 -30.34 23.34 1.53
N LEU A 197 -30.57 22.86 2.77
CA LEU A 197 -31.84 22.23 3.13
C LEU A 197 -33.01 23.22 3.07
N GLN A 198 -32.81 24.47 3.54
CA GLN A 198 -33.81 25.54 3.44
C GLN A 198 -34.14 25.90 1.98
N ALA A 199 -33.17 25.78 1.08
CA ALA A 199 -33.37 25.94 -0.36
C ALA A 199 -34.05 24.72 -1.02
N GLY A 200 -34.49 23.72 -0.24
CA GLY A 200 -35.16 22.52 -0.74
C GLY A 200 -34.25 21.48 -1.39
N LYS A 201 -32.91 21.65 -1.28
CA LYS A 201 -31.96 20.69 -1.86
C LYS A 201 -31.67 19.55 -0.89
N SER A 202 -31.50 18.35 -1.43
CA SER A 202 -30.88 17.25 -0.68
C SER A 202 -29.40 17.54 -0.42
N VAL A 203 -28.91 17.15 0.76
CA VAL A 203 -27.54 17.42 1.21
C VAL A 203 -26.84 16.12 1.54
N VAL A 204 -25.57 16.01 1.17
CA VAL A 204 -24.67 14.94 1.61
C VAL A 204 -23.50 15.53 2.40
N VAL A 205 -23.23 14.95 3.57
CA VAL A 205 -22.11 15.31 4.45
C VAL A 205 -21.01 14.26 4.34
N ASP A 206 -19.93 14.60 3.66
CA ASP A 206 -18.74 13.76 3.48
C ASP A 206 -17.62 14.16 4.44
N ASN A 207 -17.79 13.75 5.69
CA ASN A 207 -16.76 13.81 6.73
C ASN A 207 -16.59 12.40 7.33
N THR A 208 -15.63 12.22 8.25
CA THR A 208 -15.45 10.93 8.94
C THR A 208 -16.61 10.60 9.89
N ASN A 209 -17.13 11.63 10.58
CA ASN A 209 -18.28 11.57 11.50
C ASN A 209 -18.24 10.41 12.53
N PRO A 210 -17.11 10.15 13.22
CA PRO A 210 -16.97 8.99 14.11
C PRO A 210 -17.82 9.11 15.37
N GLU A 211 -17.97 10.32 15.90
CA GLU A 211 -18.60 10.59 17.19
C GLU A 211 -20.08 10.92 17.06
N LEU A 212 -20.85 10.59 18.10
CA LEU A 212 -22.27 10.93 18.20
C LEU A 212 -22.50 12.45 18.11
N GLU A 213 -21.67 13.24 18.79
CA GLU A 213 -21.79 14.70 18.80
C GLU A 213 -21.59 15.30 17.41
N SER A 214 -20.57 14.82 16.68
CA SER A 214 -20.29 15.24 15.31
C SER A 214 -21.49 14.98 14.39
N ARG A 215 -22.13 13.80 14.50
CA ARG A 215 -23.35 13.48 13.74
C ARG A 215 -24.55 14.31 14.20
N ARG A 216 -24.68 14.56 15.51
CA ARG A 216 -25.79 15.28 16.11
C ARG A 216 -25.98 16.66 15.48
N ARG A 217 -24.88 17.38 15.25
CA ARG A 217 -24.86 18.71 14.58
C ARG A 217 -25.65 18.70 13.28
N TYR A 218 -25.51 17.65 12.46
CA TYR A 218 -26.20 17.54 11.17
C TYR A 218 -27.63 16.99 11.32
N THR A 219 -27.85 16.02 12.22
CA THR A 219 -29.23 15.54 12.48
C THR A 219 -30.13 16.65 13.02
N GLU A 220 -29.59 17.62 13.74
CA GLU A 220 -30.32 18.80 14.20
C GLU A 220 -30.68 19.73 13.02
N CYS A 221 -29.82 19.88 12.00
CA CYS A 221 -30.15 20.59 10.77
C CYS A 221 -31.34 19.94 10.05
N ALA A 222 -31.33 18.61 9.89
CA ALA A 222 -32.43 17.88 9.26
C ALA A 222 -33.74 18.02 10.04
N LYS A 223 -33.69 17.93 11.38
CA LYS A 223 -34.86 18.15 12.25
C LYS A 223 -35.44 19.56 12.09
N LYS A 224 -34.60 20.59 12.10
CA LYS A 224 -35.04 22.00 11.90
C LYS A 224 -35.69 22.20 10.54
N ALA A 225 -35.14 21.57 9.49
CA ALA A 225 -35.69 21.63 8.14
C ALA A 225 -36.86 20.67 7.90
N SER A 226 -37.24 19.85 8.90
CA SER A 226 -38.28 18.83 8.79
C SER A 226 -38.07 17.84 7.63
N VAL A 227 -36.81 17.48 7.36
CA VAL A 227 -36.45 16.50 6.31
C VAL A 227 -35.96 15.18 6.91
N PRO A 228 -36.11 14.05 6.19
CA PRO A 228 -35.49 12.78 6.58
C PRO A 228 -33.96 12.88 6.67
N CYS A 229 -33.38 12.10 7.57
CA CYS A 229 -31.93 11.95 7.71
C CYS A 229 -31.55 10.48 7.58
N ARG A 230 -30.69 10.15 6.62
CA ARG A 230 -30.14 8.80 6.43
C ARG A 230 -28.64 8.77 6.74
N CYS A 231 -28.14 7.59 7.07
CA CYS A 231 -26.73 7.35 7.32
C CYS A 231 -26.19 6.36 6.29
N PHE A 232 -25.11 6.72 5.61
CA PHE A 232 -24.35 5.80 4.77
C PHE A 232 -23.12 5.35 5.55
N LEU A 233 -23.15 4.12 6.04
CA LEU A 233 -22.05 3.53 6.80
C LEU A 233 -21.09 2.82 5.83
N PHE A 234 -19.88 3.33 5.72
CA PHE A 234 -18.80 2.70 4.97
C PHE A 234 -18.06 1.72 5.89
N THR A 235 -18.17 0.44 5.55
CA THR A 235 -17.71 -0.69 6.38
C THR A 235 -16.25 -1.06 6.18
N ALA A 236 -15.51 -0.31 5.36
CA ALA A 236 -14.09 -0.55 5.14
C ALA A 236 -13.35 -0.60 6.49
N SER A 237 -12.61 -1.67 6.73
CA SER A 237 -11.77 -1.83 7.93
C SER A 237 -10.61 -0.82 7.93
N LEU A 238 -9.96 -0.67 9.09
CA LEU A 238 -8.76 0.17 9.21
C LEU A 238 -7.66 -0.27 8.24
N GLU A 239 -7.46 -1.58 8.06
CA GLU A 239 -6.41 -2.10 7.16
C GLU A 239 -6.76 -1.88 5.68
N GLN A 240 -8.05 -1.99 5.30
CA GLN A 240 -8.51 -1.58 3.98
C GLN A 240 -8.32 -0.09 3.73
N ALA A 241 -8.68 0.77 4.68
CA ALA A 241 -8.48 2.21 4.59
C ALA A 241 -6.99 2.59 4.44
N LYS A 242 -6.10 1.95 5.22
CA LYS A 242 -4.64 2.12 5.07
C LYS A 242 -4.15 1.65 3.71
N HIS A 243 -4.66 0.52 3.21
CA HIS A 243 -4.32 0.02 1.88
C HIS A 243 -4.74 1.01 0.79
N ASN A 244 -5.98 1.48 0.81
CA ASN A 244 -6.49 2.48 -0.13
C ASN A 244 -5.68 3.78 -0.07
N ASN A 245 -5.35 4.26 1.14
CA ASN A 245 -4.51 5.45 1.29
C ASN A 245 -3.14 5.28 0.62
N ARG A 246 -2.52 4.10 0.76
CA ARG A 246 -1.27 3.80 0.06
C ARG A 246 -1.46 3.81 -1.46
N LEU A 247 -2.56 3.24 -1.98
CA LEU A 247 -2.87 3.27 -3.42
C LEU A 247 -3.05 4.71 -3.93
N HIS A 248 -3.68 5.59 -3.16
CA HIS A 248 -3.80 7.01 -3.54
C HIS A 248 -2.45 7.72 -3.64
N HIS A 249 -1.47 7.35 -2.81
CA HIS A 249 -0.10 7.88 -2.90
C HIS A 249 0.75 7.20 -3.99
N LEU A 250 0.27 6.13 -4.61
CA LEU A 250 0.93 5.43 -5.72
C LEU A 250 0.47 5.97 -7.10
N ASP A 251 -0.20 7.13 -7.13
CA ASP A 251 -0.95 7.66 -8.27
C ASP A 251 -0.25 7.44 -9.62
N ILE A 252 -0.88 6.64 -10.47
CA ILE A 252 -0.39 6.25 -11.82
C ILE A 252 -0.20 7.49 -12.71
N HIS A 253 -0.90 8.59 -12.42
CA HIS A 253 -0.73 9.86 -13.14
C HIS A 253 0.56 10.62 -12.78
N GLN A 254 1.12 10.43 -11.56
CA GLN A 254 2.45 10.95 -11.24
C GLN A 254 3.56 10.11 -11.90
N ILE A 255 3.34 8.81 -12.08
CA ILE A 255 4.30 7.86 -12.67
C ILE A 255 4.66 8.22 -14.12
N LEU A 256 3.73 8.80 -14.90
CA LEU A 256 4.02 9.27 -16.26
C LEU A 256 4.91 10.52 -16.29
N ASN A 257 4.90 11.32 -15.22
CA ASN A 257 5.65 12.59 -15.13
C ASN A 257 6.94 12.49 -14.30
N SER A 258 7.12 11.46 -13.46
CA SER A 258 8.27 11.32 -12.53
C SER A 258 9.25 10.20 -12.89
N LEU A 259 9.29 9.78 -14.15
CA LEU A 259 10.47 9.08 -14.69
C LEU A 259 11.66 10.04 -14.60
N VAL A 260 12.45 9.99 -13.52
CA VAL A 260 13.91 10.20 -13.51
C VAL A 260 14.58 10.15 -12.10
N HIS A 261 13.89 10.12 -10.94
CA HIS A 261 14.60 10.27 -9.63
C HIS A 261 14.39 9.24 -8.50
N GLU A 262 13.58 8.19 -8.65
CA GLU A 262 13.22 7.32 -7.49
C GLU A 262 13.97 5.98 -7.37
N LEU A 263 14.81 5.62 -8.34
CA LEU A 263 15.55 4.35 -8.34
C LEU A 263 17.02 4.60 -8.64
N THR A 264 17.89 4.32 -7.67
CA THR A 264 19.34 4.34 -7.90
C THR A 264 19.82 2.95 -8.28
N PHE A 265 20.52 2.88 -9.41
CA PHE A 265 21.06 1.65 -9.97
C PHE A 265 22.56 1.58 -9.69
N TYR A 266 23.00 0.46 -9.13
CA TYR A 266 24.43 0.19 -8.95
C TYR A 266 24.80 -1.13 -9.64
N LEU A 267 25.66 -1.03 -10.66
CA LEU A 267 26.48 -2.15 -11.09
C LEU A 267 27.75 -2.13 -10.25
N VAL A 268 28.02 -3.21 -9.52
CA VAL A 268 29.26 -3.34 -8.76
C VAL A 268 30.37 -3.76 -9.74
N PRO A 269 31.35 -2.90 -10.09
CA PRO A 269 32.38 -3.22 -11.07
C PRO A 269 33.43 -4.18 -10.48
N ARG A 270 34.10 -4.96 -11.32
CA ARG A 270 35.23 -5.82 -10.92
C ARG A 270 36.50 -4.97 -10.71
N GLY A 271 36.82 -4.57 -9.48
CA GLY A 271 38.18 -4.07 -9.15
C GLY A 271 38.27 -3.13 -7.95
N ARG A 272 39.42 -3.17 -7.22
CA ARG A 272 39.66 -2.37 -6.00
C ARG A 272 39.94 -0.87 -6.24
N LYS A 273 40.48 -0.49 -7.41
CA LYS A 273 41.08 0.84 -7.60
C LYS A 273 40.08 1.98 -7.86
N GLU A 274 38.84 1.67 -8.23
CA GLU A 274 37.80 2.69 -8.51
C GLU A 274 36.81 2.87 -7.36
N MET A 275 36.96 2.13 -6.25
CA MET A 275 36.07 2.18 -5.08
C MET A 275 36.34 3.34 -4.11
N GLU A 276 37.50 4.01 -4.18
CA GLU A 276 37.77 5.21 -3.36
C GLU A 276 36.83 6.38 -3.74
N SER A 277 36.33 6.39 -4.97
CA SER A 277 35.35 7.36 -5.49
C SER A 277 34.00 7.26 -4.77
N ILE A 278 33.54 6.03 -4.46
CA ILE A 278 32.22 5.78 -3.82
C ILE A 278 32.25 6.18 -2.34
N ARG A 279 33.38 5.99 -1.65
CA ARG A 279 33.55 6.41 -0.25
C ARG A 279 33.53 7.94 -0.08
N ARG A 280 34.02 8.71 -1.06
CA ARG A 280 34.00 10.19 -0.99
C ARG A 280 32.59 10.77 -1.21
N MET A 281 31.77 10.17 -2.07
CA MET A 281 30.44 10.69 -2.36
C MET A 281 29.39 10.42 -1.27
N GLY A 282 29.57 9.38 -0.45
CA GLY A 282 28.68 9.09 0.68
C GLY A 282 28.88 9.99 1.92
N ALA A 283 29.87 10.88 1.90
CA ALA A 283 30.14 11.84 2.98
C ALA A 283 29.58 13.25 2.70
N GLU A 284 29.02 13.50 1.51
CA GLU A 284 28.46 14.79 1.09
C GLU A 284 26.92 14.76 0.85
N LEU A 285 26.23 13.72 1.32
CA LEU A 285 24.77 13.62 1.39
C LEU A 285 24.33 13.38 2.84
#